data_AF-A0A537HTW0-F1
#
_entry.id   AF-A0A537HTW0-F1
#
_cell.length_a   1.000
_cell.length_b   1.000
_cell.length_c   1.000
_cell.angle_alpha   90.00
_cell.angle_beta   90.00
_cell.angle_gamma   90.00
#
_symmetry.space_group_name_H-M   'P 1'
#
loop_
_entity.id
_entity.type
_entity.pdbx_description
1 polymer ?
#
loop_
_entity_poly.entity_id
_entity_poly.type
_entity_poly.pdbx_seq_one_letter_code
_entity_poly.pdbx_strand_id
1 'polypeptide(L)'
;MRYLNLVIISVGLAIMTLFFVFASCSHKRNYFDHTIVKEVDRLRSIEPPPPVINSPVFVLVRIDSVAETSFARLAILYDVVYKKQYKTFADFLYQTINQKIKIMNTTNVNDAFFFNTFKLDDSITAIVRSKGVNEIINKFLIGNKDEYELKHDKSISHTQIQTIAFHLFAIQLIMGRDDYTGAISFRKISSILPH
;
A
#
# COMPACT_ATOMS: atom_id res chain seq x y z
N MET A 1 20.34 29.72 -46.65
CA MET A 1 20.52 30.05 -45.21
C MET A 1 19.24 29.95 -44.38
N ARG A 2 18.05 30.37 -44.84
CA ARG A 2 16.80 30.30 -44.03
C ARG A 2 16.35 28.89 -43.60
N TYR A 3 16.57 27.87 -44.44
CA TYR A 3 16.18 26.48 -44.13
C TYR A 3 17.01 25.86 -43.00
N LEU A 4 18.29 26.19 -42.89
CA LEU A 4 19.17 25.62 -41.86
C LEU A 4 18.75 26.10 -40.46
N ASN A 5 18.36 27.37 -40.32
CA ASN A 5 17.88 27.93 -39.06
C ASN A 5 16.54 27.31 -38.61
N LEU A 6 15.65 26.98 -39.56
CA LEU A 6 14.38 26.32 -39.26
C LEU A 6 14.56 24.88 -38.74
N VAL A 7 15.53 24.14 -39.28
CA VAL A 7 15.85 22.78 -38.81
C VAL A 7 16.52 22.80 -37.44
N ILE A 8 17.41 23.77 -37.18
CA ILE A 8 18.06 23.89 -35.87
C ILE A 8 17.04 24.25 -34.78
N ILE A 9 16.10 25.15 -35.09
CA ILE A 9 15.03 25.53 -34.14
C ILE A 9 14.10 24.36 -33.86
N SER A 10 13.69 23.59 -34.89
CA SER A 10 12.78 22.45 -34.69
C SER A 10 13.42 21.30 -33.91
N VAL A 11 14.72 21.03 -34.14
CA VAL A 11 15.49 20.04 -33.38
C VAL A 11 15.69 20.49 -31.93
N GLY A 12 16.00 21.77 -31.71
CA GLY A 12 16.12 22.35 -30.36
C GLY A 12 14.82 22.27 -29.57
N LEU A 13 13.69 22.57 -30.22
CA LEU A 13 12.36 22.45 -29.61
C LEU A 13 12.07 21.00 -29.20
N ALA A 14 12.31 20.04 -30.11
CA ALA A 14 12.05 18.62 -29.85
C ALA A 14 12.88 18.06 -28.68
N ILE A 15 14.16 18.45 -28.57
CA ILE A 15 15.03 18.06 -27.45
C ILE A 15 14.53 18.66 -26.13
N MET A 16 14.06 19.91 -26.14
CA MET A 16 13.53 20.56 -24.95
C MET A 16 12.22 19.90 -24.48
N THR A 17 11.29 19.57 -25.38
CA THR A 17 10.07 18.83 -25.02
C THR A 17 10.38 17.45 -24.46
N LEU A 18 11.39 16.76 -25.01
CA LEU A 18 11.83 15.46 -24.52
C LEU A 18 12.38 15.55 -23.08
N PHE A 19 13.15 16.60 -22.77
CA PHE A 19 13.68 16.85 -21.42
C PHE A 19 12.57 17.13 -20.39
N PHE A 20 11.51 17.85 -20.77
CA PHE A 20 10.36 18.08 -19.89
C PHE A 20 9.54 16.81 -19.63
N VAL A 21 9.45 15.90 -20.61
CA VAL A 21 8.79 14.60 -20.42
C VAL A 21 9.58 13.69 -19.46
N PHE A 22 10.91 13.72 -19.51
CA PHE A 22 11.75 12.96 -18.57
C PHE A 22 11.80 13.57 -17.17
N ALA A 23 11.73 14.90 -17.03
CA ALA A 23 11.69 15.57 -15.73
C ALA A 23 10.39 15.33 -14.93
N SER A 24 9.30 14.96 -15.61
CA SER A 24 8.03 14.57 -14.98
C SER A 24 8.00 13.11 -14.53
N CYS A 25 9.16 12.47 -14.34
CA CYS A 25 9.24 11.19 -13.66
C CYS A 25 8.82 11.38 -12.19
N SER A 26 7.53 11.20 -11.91
CA SER A 26 7.00 11.29 -10.55
C SER A 26 7.71 10.23 -9.71
N HIS A 27 8.56 10.69 -8.79
CA HIS A 27 9.21 9.80 -7.87
C HIS A 27 8.09 9.22 -6.97
N LYS A 28 7.63 8.01 -7.29
CA LYS A 28 6.61 7.32 -6.49
C LYS A 28 7.19 7.15 -5.09
N ARG A 29 6.73 7.99 -4.17
CA ARG A 29 7.13 7.93 -2.77
C ARG A 29 6.77 6.55 -2.21
N ASN A 30 7.74 5.90 -1.55
CA ASN A 30 7.49 4.66 -0.83
C ASN A 30 6.50 4.94 0.31
N TYR A 31 5.54 4.03 0.50
CA TYR A 31 4.59 4.06 1.61
C TYR A 31 5.31 3.83 2.95
N PHE A 32 6.26 2.88 2.95
CA PHE A 32 7.03 2.48 4.13
C PHE A 32 8.53 2.59 3.83
N ASP A 33 9.27 3.09 4.82
CA ASP A 33 10.73 3.09 4.78
C ASP A 33 11.32 1.73 5.17
N HIS A 34 12.63 1.60 5.02
CA HIS A 34 13.34 0.37 5.41
C HIS A 34 13.39 0.17 6.93
N THR A 35 13.23 1.21 7.74
CA THR A 35 13.29 1.12 9.21
C THR A 35 12.09 0.35 9.73
N ILE A 36 10.89 0.72 9.28
CA ILE A 36 9.64 0.02 9.62
C ILE A 36 9.71 -1.45 9.18
N VAL A 37 10.21 -1.70 7.97
CA VAL A 37 10.32 -3.06 7.42
C VAL A 37 11.28 -3.93 8.23
N LYS A 38 12.44 -3.39 8.61
CA LYS A 38 13.41 -4.11 9.45
C LYS A 38 12.84 -4.40 10.82
N GLU A 39 12.06 -3.48 11.38
CA GLU A 39 11.41 -3.69 12.66
C GLU A 39 10.38 -4.82 12.59
N VAL A 40 9.55 -4.85 11.54
CA VAL A 40 8.63 -5.99 11.31
C VAL A 40 9.38 -7.31 11.13
N ASP A 41 10.49 -7.32 10.40
CA ASP A 41 11.34 -8.52 10.23
C ASP A 41 11.95 -8.97 11.57
N ARG A 42 12.31 -8.05 12.47
CA ARG A 42 12.77 -8.36 13.83
C ARG A 42 11.65 -8.97 14.67
N LEU A 43 10.47 -8.34 14.65
CA LEU A 43 9.33 -8.72 15.49
C LEU A 43 8.79 -10.11 15.17
N ARG A 44 8.88 -10.57 13.92
CA ARG A 44 8.43 -11.92 13.54
C ARG A 44 9.24 -13.03 14.21
N SER A 45 10.46 -12.73 14.67
CA SER A 45 11.36 -13.67 15.35
C SER A 45 11.16 -13.71 16.86
N ILE A 46 10.27 -12.88 17.42
CA ILE A 46 9.93 -12.89 18.85
C ILE A 46 8.79 -13.89 19.08
N GLU A 47 8.92 -14.72 20.12
CA GLU A 47 7.90 -15.68 20.51
C GLU A 47 7.27 -15.30 21.88
N PRO A 48 5.93 -15.18 21.98
CA PRO A 48 4.96 -15.20 20.88
C PRO A 48 5.07 -13.93 19.99
N PRO A 49 4.69 -14.01 18.71
CA PRO A 49 4.76 -12.87 17.80
C PRO A 49 3.86 -11.73 18.29
N PRO A 50 4.35 -10.48 18.31
CA PRO A 50 3.55 -9.32 18.71
C PRO A 50 2.31 -9.13 17.83
N PRO A 51 1.21 -8.53 18.35
CA PRO A 51 -0.05 -8.40 17.61
C PRO A 51 0.07 -7.73 16.24
N VAL A 52 1.00 -6.78 16.09
CA VAL A 52 1.26 -6.06 14.82
C VAL A 52 1.59 -6.99 13.66
N ILE A 53 2.18 -8.17 13.91
CA ILE A 53 2.52 -9.15 12.88
C ILE A 53 1.28 -9.70 12.17
N ASN A 54 0.14 -9.70 12.86
CA ASN A 54 -1.15 -10.14 12.32
C ASN A 54 -2.00 -9.00 11.76
N SER A 55 -1.52 -7.75 11.80
CA SER A 55 -2.27 -6.63 11.27
C SER A 55 -2.49 -6.73 9.75
N PRO A 56 -3.67 -6.31 9.26
CA PRO A 56 -3.98 -6.20 7.85
C PRO A 56 -2.96 -5.35 7.07
N VAL A 57 -2.45 -5.91 5.99
CA VAL A 57 -1.60 -5.22 4.99
C VAL A 57 -2.14 -5.47 3.59
N PHE A 58 -1.82 -4.56 2.67
CA PHE A 58 -2.35 -4.60 1.32
C PHE A 58 -1.24 -4.77 0.28
N VAL A 59 -1.47 -5.64 -0.70
CA VAL A 59 -0.48 -6.01 -1.71
C VAL A 59 -1.11 -6.14 -3.10
N LEU A 60 -0.36 -5.80 -4.15
CA LEU A 60 -0.82 -6.00 -5.53
C LEU A 60 -0.77 -7.47 -5.91
N VAL A 61 -1.87 -8.00 -6.44
CA VAL A 61 -1.94 -9.36 -7.00
C VAL A 61 -2.22 -9.36 -8.51
N ARG A 62 -2.93 -8.35 -9.02
CA ARG A 62 -3.18 -8.13 -10.47
C ARG A 62 -3.10 -6.64 -10.79
N ILE A 63 -3.27 -6.27 -12.07
CA ILE A 63 -3.25 -4.86 -12.52
C ILE A 63 -4.30 -4.05 -11.74
N ASP A 64 -5.51 -4.60 -11.57
CA ASP A 64 -6.64 -3.90 -10.96
C ASP A 64 -7.15 -4.61 -9.69
N SER A 65 -6.30 -5.36 -8.99
CA SER A 65 -6.72 -6.09 -7.80
C SER A 65 -5.66 -6.08 -6.71
N VAL A 66 -6.15 -5.79 -5.51
CA VAL A 66 -5.40 -5.72 -4.26
C VAL A 66 -5.84 -6.88 -3.39
N ALA A 67 -4.91 -7.46 -2.63
CA ALA A 67 -5.23 -8.45 -1.61
C ALA A 67 -4.94 -7.91 -0.22
N GLU A 68 -5.83 -8.20 0.72
CA GLU A 68 -5.65 -8.05 2.17
C GLU A 68 -4.97 -9.31 2.72
N THR A 69 -3.90 -9.13 3.48
CA THR A 69 -3.11 -10.20 4.13
C THR A 69 -2.52 -9.70 5.44
N SER A 70 -1.53 -10.37 6.01
CA SER A 70 -0.77 -9.93 7.20
C SER A 70 0.73 -10.10 7.00
N PHE A 71 1.54 -9.47 7.85
CA PHE A 71 2.99 -9.66 7.83
C PHE A 71 3.38 -11.13 8.07
N ALA A 72 2.69 -11.83 8.97
CA ALA A 72 2.89 -13.27 9.18
C ALA A 72 2.67 -14.08 7.89
N ARG A 73 1.56 -13.85 7.19
CA ARG A 73 1.25 -14.58 5.95
C ARG A 73 2.26 -14.25 4.84
N LEU A 74 2.70 -12.99 4.76
CA LEU A 74 3.78 -12.60 3.84
C LEU A 74 5.12 -13.28 4.19
N ALA A 75 5.43 -13.49 5.47
CA ALA A 75 6.63 -14.21 5.88
C ALA A 75 6.59 -15.68 5.43
N ILE A 76 5.45 -16.35 5.62
CA ILE A 76 5.29 -17.74 5.14
C ILE A 76 5.37 -17.78 3.60
N LEU A 77 4.71 -16.85 2.91
CA LEU A 77 4.77 -16.74 1.45
C LEU A 77 6.21 -16.53 0.96
N TYR A 78 6.99 -15.72 1.67
CA TYR A 78 8.41 -15.55 1.40
C TYR A 78 9.15 -16.88 1.50
N ASP A 79 9.03 -17.57 2.63
CA ASP A 79 9.77 -18.81 2.86
C ASP A 79 9.41 -19.92 1.85
N VAL A 80 8.15 -19.99 1.44
CA VAL A 80 7.65 -21.04 0.53
C VAL A 80 7.93 -20.71 -0.94
N VAL A 81 7.75 -19.47 -1.37
CA VAL A 81 7.71 -19.11 -2.81
C VAL A 81 8.86 -18.19 -3.21
N TYR A 82 9.18 -17.19 -2.40
CA TYR A 82 10.04 -16.07 -2.81
C TYR A 82 11.47 -16.10 -2.24
N LYS A 83 11.80 -17.05 -1.36
CA LYS A 83 13.11 -17.19 -0.71
C LYS A 83 14.28 -17.38 -1.68
N LYS A 84 14.01 -17.91 -2.88
CA LYS A 84 15.02 -18.03 -3.96
C LYS A 84 15.22 -16.74 -4.75
N GLN A 85 14.24 -15.83 -4.72
CA GLN A 85 14.24 -14.59 -5.51
C GLN A 85 14.73 -13.39 -4.68
N TYR A 86 14.49 -13.39 -3.37
CA TYR A 86 14.88 -12.33 -2.45
C TYR A 86 15.83 -12.87 -1.40
N LYS A 87 16.89 -12.11 -1.10
CA LYS A 87 17.92 -12.52 -0.14
C LYS A 87 17.40 -12.54 1.29
N THR A 88 16.54 -11.59 1.64
CA THR A 88 15.98 -11.44 2.99
C THR A 88 14.47 -11.23 2.93
N PHE A 89 13.79 -11.57 4.03
CA PHE A 89 12.37 -11.26 4.18
C PHE A 89 12.14 -9.75 4.15
N ALA A 90 12.99 -8.95 4.80
CA ALA A 90 12.92 -7.49 4.75
C ALA A 90 12.94 -6.95 3.31
N ASP A 91 13.80 -7.47 2.43
CA ASP A 91 13.84 -7.04 1.03
C ASP A 91 12.54 -7.37 0.31
N PHE A 92 12.05 -8.61 0.45
CA PHE A 92 10.77 -9.03 -0.11
C PHE A 92 9.61 -8.17 0.41
N LEU A 93 9.54 -7.96 1.72
CA LEU A 93 8.49 -7.21 2.38
C LEU A 93 8.48 -5.76 1.90
N TYR A 94 9.64 -5.12 1.85
CA TYR A 94 9.78 -3.74 1.36
C TYR A 94 9.28 -3.58 -0.07
N GLN A 95 9.60 -4.51 -0.97
CA GLN A 95 9.11 -4.46 -2.35
C GLN A 95 7.60 -4.68 -2.43
N THR A 96 7.08 -5.57 -1.59
CA THR A 96 5.69 -5.98 -1.57
C THR A 96 4.77 -4.89 -1.03
N ILE A 97 5.01 -4.37 0.18
CA ILE A 97 4.12 -3.37 0.82
C ILE A 97 4.19 -2.00 0.16
N ASN A 98 5.30 -1.70 -0.53
CA ASN A 98 5.42 -0.49 -1.34
C ASN A 98 4.88 -0.66 -2.78
N GLN A 99 4.17 -1.77 -3.05
CA GLN A 99 3.51 -2.03 -4.33
C GLN A 99 4.48 -2.01 -5.53
N LYS A 100 5.76 -2.35 -5.33
CA LYS A 100 6.79 -2.39 -6.39
C LYS A 100 6.76 -3.69 -7.18
N ILE A 101 6.23 -4.75 -6.57
CA ILE A 101 6.06 -6.05 -7.19
C ILE A 101 4.61 -6.49 -7.08
N LYS A 102 4.20 -7.34 -8.01
CA LYS A 102 2.92 -8.04 -7.95
C LYS A 102 3.19 -9.45 -7.46
N ILE A 103 2.43 -9.89 -6.47
CA ILE A 103 2.50 -11.28 -6.03
C ILE A 103 1.85 -12.13 -7.11
N MET A 104 2.65 -12.98 -7.76
CA MET A 104 2.17 -13.87 -8.81
C MET A 104 1.19 -14.88 -8.24
N ASN A 105 0.05 -15.03 -8.91
CA ASN A 105 -0.94 -16.06 -8.61
C ASN A 105 -0.38 -17.42 -9.08
N THR A 106 0.36 -18.09 -8.22
CA THR A 106 0.66 -19.51 -8.37
C THR A 106 -0.51 -20.29 -7.78
N THR A 107 -1.18 -21.09 -8.61
CA THR A 107 -2.60 -21.47 -8.56
C THR A 107 -3.13 -22.24 -7.34
N ASN A 108 -2.36 -22.42 -6.25
CA ASN A 108 -2.83 -23.02 -4.99
C ASN A 108 -2.38 -22.26 -3.72
N VAL A 109 -1.66 -21.16 -3.89
CA VAL A 109 -1.03 -20.41 -2.80
C VAL A 109 -1.95 -19.26 -2.32
N ASN A 110 -2.77 -18.71 -3.22
CA ASN A 110 -3.52 -17.49 -2.94
C ASN A 110 -4.60 -17.64 -1.86
N ASP A 111 -5.34 -18.75 -1.83
CA ASP A 111 -6.44 -18.91 -0.86
C ASP A 111 -5.93 -19.09 0.58
N ALA A 112 -4.71 -19.62 0.74
CA ALA A 112 -4.10 -19.81 2.06
C ALA A 112 -3.48 -18.52 2.63
N PHE A 113 -2.96 -17.64 1.77
CA PHE A 113 -2.18 -16.45 2.20
C PHE A 113 -2.92 -15.12 2.07
N PHE A 114 -4.07 -15.06 1.40
CA PHE A 114 -4.88 -13.85 1.30
C PHE A 114 -6.18 -13.99 2.07
N PHE A 115 -6.56 -12.96 2.83
CA PHE A 115 -7.85 -12.91 3.51
C PHE A 115 -8.96 -12.58 2.53
N ASN A 116 -8.70 -11.61 1.65
CA ASN A 116 -9.62 -11.22 0.61
C ASN A 116 -8.86 -10.60 -0.58
N THR A 117 -9.37 -10.81 -1.79
CA THR A 117 -8.92 -10.06 -2.98
C THR A 117 -10.07 -9.18 -3.45
N PHE A 118 -9.80 -7.91 -3.69
CA PHE A 118 -10.82 -6.93 -4.06
C PHE A 118 -10.31 -5.99 -5.16
N LYS A 119 -11.27 -5.41 -5.88
CA LYS A 119 -11.03 -4.26 -6.75
C LYS A 119 -11.27 -2.99 -5.95
N LEU A 120 -10.47 -1.97 -6.19
CA LEU A 120 -10.68 -0.67 -5.56
C LEU A 120 -12.03 -0.11 -6.00
N ASP A 121 -12.76 0.46 -5.05
CA ASP A 121 -14.01 1.15 -5.32
C ASP A 121 -13.72 2.47 -6.05
N ASP A 122 -14.33 2.63 -7.23
CA ASP A 122 -14.09 3.80 -8.09
C ASP A 122 -14.52 5.11 -7.43
N SER A 123 -15.57 5.09 -6.60
CA SER A 123 -16.08 6.30 -5.94
C SER A 123 -15.11 6.80 -4.87
N ILE A 124 -14.55 5.90 -4.06
CA ILE A 124 -13.53 6.23 -3.05
C ILE A 124 -12.23 6.64 -3.74
N THR A 125 -11.82 5.90 -4.78
CA THR A 125 -10.60 6.19 -5.54
C THR A 125 -10.67 7.57 -6.22
N ALA A 126 -11.84 7.95 -6.76
CA ALA A 126 -12.07 9.26 -7.36
C ALA A 126 -11.94 10.40 -6.34
N ILE A 127 -12.40 10.20 -5.10
CA ILE A 127 -12.22 11.17 -4.02
C ILE A 127 -10.73 11.37 -3.73
N VAL A 128 -9.96 10.29 -3.55
CA VAL A 128 -8.52 10.38 -3.27
C VAL A 128 -7.77 11.06 -4.41
N ARG A 129 -8.10 10.73 -5.67
CA ARG A 129 -7.46 11.34 -6.84
C ARG A 129 -7.73 12.83 -6.95
N SER A 130 -8.93 13.30 -6.58
CA SER A 130 -9.35 14.70 -6.75
C SER A 130 -9.03 15.59 -5.55
N LYS A 131 -9.13 15.04 -4.33
CA LYS A 131 -9.06 15.80 -3.07
C LYS A 131 -8.00 15.29 -2.09
N GLY A 132 -7.39 14.14 -2.37
CA GLY A 132 -6.38 13.51 -1.51
C GLY A 132 -6.98 12.68 -0.37
N VAL A 133 -6.10 11.99 0.36
CA VAL A 133 -6.46 11.04 1.44
C VAL A 133 -7.13 11.74 2.64
N ASN A 134 -6.81 13.01 2.89
CA ASN A 134 -7.42 13.77 4.00
C ASN A 134 -8.95 13.89 3.86
N GLU A 135 -9.48 13.93 2.63
CA GLU A 135 -10.93 13.95 2.42
C GLU A 135 -11.58 12.63 2.87
N ILE A 136 -10.90 11.49 2.65
CA ILE A 136 -11.38 10.20 3.15
C ILE A 136 -11.43 10.19 4.67
N ILE A 137 -10.38 10.70 5.32
CA ILE A 137 -10.32 10.82 6.79
C ILE A 137 -11.50 11.66 7.29
N ASN A 138 -11.69 12.87 6.75
CA ASN A 138 -12.75 13.77 7.20
C ASN A 138 -14.16 13.20 6.95
N LYS A 139 -14.36 12.55 5.80
CA LYS A 139 -15.66 12.05 5.39
C LYS A 139 -16.06 10.80 6.17
N PHE A 140 -15.15 9.83 6.29
CA PHE A 140 -15.48 8.49 6.77
C PHE A 140 -14.98 8.18 8.19
N LEU A 141 -14.08 8.98 8.76
CA LEU A 141 -13.48 8.66 10.06
C LEU A 141 -13.81 9.71 11.13
N ILE A 142 -13.81 9.28 12.38
CA ILE A 142 -13.78 10.12 13.58
C ILE A 142 -12.48 9.83 14.35
N GLY A 143 -11.96 10.81 15.09
CA GLY A 143 -10.73 10.63 15.88
C GLY A 143 -9.71 11.72 15.64
N ASN A 144 -8.44 11.40 15.91
CA ASN A 144 -7.31 12.33 15.84
C ASN A 144 -6.16 11.75 15.01
N LYS A 145 -5.06 12.50 14.91
CA LYS A 145 -3.93 12.17 14.02
C LYS A 145 -3.28 10.80 14.27
N ASP A 146 -3.41 10.24 15.47
CA ASP A 146 -2.74 9.01 15.85
C ASP A 146 -3.67 7.80 15.85
N GLU A 147 -4.97 8.04 16.05
CA GLU A 147 -6.01 7.02 16.05
C GLU A 147 -7.32 7.54 15.46
N TYR A 148 -7.82 6.81 14.47
CA TYR A 148 -9.10 7.04 13.83
C TYR A 148 -10.01 5.82 13.98
N GLU A 149 -11.31 6.05 14.01
CA GLU A 149 -12.33 5.01 13.93
C GLU A 149 -13.22 5.28 12.72
N LEU A 150 -13.62 4.22 12.03
CA LEU A 150 -14.60 4.31 10.95
C LEU A 150 -15.94 4.75 11.53
N LYS A 151 -16.54 5.81 10.98
CA LYS A 151 -17.91 6.21 11.33
C LYS A 151 -18.85 5.02 11.14
N HIS A 152 -19.66 4.74 12.14
CA HIS A 152 -20.76 3.78 12.03
C HIS A 152 -21.81 4.29 11.05
N ASP A 153 -21.62 4.01 9.78
CA ASP A 153 -22.56 4.28 8.70
C ASP A 153 -22.96 2.96 8.04
N LYS A 154 -24.23 2.56 8.18
CA LYS A 154 -24.73 1.29 7.62
C LYS A 154 -24.72 1.26 6.08
N SER A 155 -24.49 2.41 5.43
CA SER A 155 -24.45 2.50 3.97
C SER A 155 -23.09 2.15 3.36
N ILE A 156 -22.03 2.07 4.16
CA ILE A 156 -20.70 1.76 3.63
C ILE A 156 -20.55 0.27 3.36
N SER A 157 -20.21 -0.08 2.11
CA SER A 157 -19.98 -1.46 1.72
C SER A 157 -18.61 -1.97 2.17
N HIS A 158 -18.46 -3.30 2.25
CA HIS A 158 -17.18 -3.94 2.56
C HIS A 158 -16.06 -3.52 1.59
N THR A 159 -16.34 -3.47 0.28
CA THR A 159 -15.37 -3.02 -0.73
C THR A 159 -14.93 -1.58 -0.51
N GLN A 160 -15.83 -0.69 -0.11
CA GLN A 160 -15.50 0.69 0.23
C GLN A 160 -14.61 0.76 1.47
N ILE A 161 -14.92 -0.02 2.52
CA ILE A 161 -14.07 -0.12 3.72
C ILE A 161 -12.65 -0.58 3.34
N GLN A 162 -12.53 -1.63 2.52
CA GLN A 162 -11.22 -2.12 2.09
C GLN A 162 -10.47 -1.11 1.22
N THR A 163 -11.17 -0.37 0.38
CA THR A 163 -10.57 0.70 -0.44
C THR A 163 -10.09 1.87 0.42
N ILE A 164 -10.87 2.26 1.44
CA ILE A 164 -10.44 3.24 2.45
C ILE A 164 -9.19 2.75 3.16
N ALA A 165 -9.21 1.52 3.69
CA ALA A 165 -8.08 0.92 4.38
C ALA A 165 -6.81 0.87 3.51
N PHE A 166 -6.94 0.53 2.23
CA PHE A 166 -5.84 0.56 1.26
C PHE A 166 -5.22 1.96 1.10
N HIS A 167 -6.05 2.99 0.99
CA HIS A 167 -5.55 4.37 0.85
C HIS A 167 -4.92 4.91 2.15
N LEU A 168 -5.46 4.53 3.30
CA LEU A 168 -4.89 4.88 4.61
C LEU A 168 -3.57 4.13 4.87
N PHE A 169 -3.47 2.88 4.41
CA PHE A 169 -2.22 2.11 4.44
C PHE A 169 -1.07 2.80 3.71
N ALA A 170 -1.35 3.45 2.59
CA ALA A 170 -0.34 4.21 1.83
C ALA A 170 0.25 5.41 2.60
N ILE A 171 -0.44 5.89 3.65
CA ILE A 171 0.03 6.91 4.59
C ILE A 171 0.36 6.33 5.97
N GLN A 172 0.61 5.01 6.05
CA GLN A 172 1.05 4.27 7.23
C GLN A 172 0.03 4.17 8.37
N LEU A 173 -1.26 4.31 8.06
CA LEU A 173 -2.35 3.98 8.98
C LEU A 173 -2.80 2.53 8.74
N ILE A 174 -2.67 1.68 9.75
CA ILE A 174 -2.98 0.25 9.72
C ILE A 174 -4.36 0.02 10.34
N MET A 175 -5.17 -0.79 9.67
CA MET A 175 -6.51 -1.16 10.12
C MET A 175 -6.46 -2.14 11.31
N GLY A 176 -7.28 -1.91 12.33
CA GLY A 176 -7.61 -2.86 13.39
C GLY A 176 -9.10 -3.16 13.38
N ARG A 177 -9.47 -4.39 13.75
CA ARG A 177 -10.87 -4.80 13.93
C ARG A 177 -11.05 -5.24 15.36
N ASP A 178 -12.08 -4.73 16.02
CA ASP A 178 -12.52 -5.19 17.32
C ASP A 178 -13.67 -6.18 17.12
N ASP A 179 -13.40 -7.46 17.38
CA ASP A 179 -14.37 -8.54 17.17
C ASP A 179 -15.53 -8.49 18.19
N TYR A 180 -15.38 -7.78 19.32
CA TYR A 180 -16.42 -7.62 20.33
C TYR A 180 -17.42 -6.52 19.96
N THR A 181 -16.91 -5.37 19.50
CA THR A 181 -17.74 -4.20 19.18
C THR A 181 -18.10 -4.12 17.69
N GLY A 182 -17.37 -4.84 16.84
CA GLY A 182 -17.42 -4.69 15.38
C GLY A 182 -16.78 -3.39 14.89
N ALA A 183 -16.12 -2.63 15.76
CA ALA A 183 -15.50 -1.37 15.40
C ALA A 183 -14.26 -1.58 14.51
N ILE A 184 -14.07 -0.67 13.56
CA ILE A 184 -12.90 -0.63 12.68
C ILE A 184 -12.10 0.61 13.03
N SER A 185 -10.88 0.40 13.52
CA SER A 185 -9.95 1.47 13.87
C SER A 185 -8.78 1.54 12.89
N PHE A 186 -8.10 2.68 12.84
CA PHE A 186 -6.90 2.90 12.06
C PHE A 186 -5.87 3.61 12.93
N ARG A 187 -4.69 3.02 13.07
CA ARG A 187 -3.61 3.55 13.91
C ARG A 187 -2.33 3.68 13.11
N LYS A 188 -1.51 4.67 13.44
CA LYS A 188 -0.22 4.85 12.77
C LYS A 188 0.69 3.65 13.08
N ILE A 189 1.35 3.08 12.08
CA ILE A 189 2.18 1.89 12.30
C ILE A 189 3.28 2.14 13.35
N SER A 190 3.83 3.36 13.40
CA SER A 190 4.85 3.74 14.37
C SER A 190 4.35 3.79 15.82
N SER A 191 3.04 3.86 16.06
CA SER A 191 2.47 3.84 17.42
C SER A 191 2.16 2.43 17.91
N ILE A 192 2.24 1.41 17.05
CA ILE A 192 1.97 0.00 17.37
C ILE A 192 3.21 -0.88 17.30
N LEU A 193 4.30 -0.40 16.70
CA LEU A 193 5.60 -1.07 16.77
C LEU A 193 6.24 -0.78 18.14
N PRO A 194 6.67 -1.80 18.90
CA PRO A 194 7.40 -1.58 20.14
C PRO A 194 8.77 -0.95 19.84
N HIS A 195 9.14 0.04 20.64
CA HIS A 195 10.46 0.69 20.57
C HIS A 195 11.59 -0.21 21.06
#